data_AF-A0A0L6CRC6-F1
#
_entry.id   AF-A0A0L6CRC6-F1
#
_cell.length_a   1.000
_cell.length_b   1.000
_cell.length_c   1.000
_cell.angle_alpha   90.00
_cell.angle_beta   90.00
_cell.angle_gamma   90.00
#
_symmetry.space_group_name_H-M   'P 1'
#
loop_
_entity.id
_entity.type
_entity.pdbx_description
1 polymer ?
#
loop_
_entity_poly.entity_id
_entity_poly.type
_entity_poly.pdbx_seq_one_letter_code
_entity_poly.pdbx_strand_id
1 'polypeptide(L)'
;MKDDRLSQFRDAHSDRSTAEQVPDTAQTRAPAYRLAFADDDFLCRDELRPVRLQLELLKPEMILNERGIQSTVVLFGGARIPEPTHKDTARTKTLADLSRYYDEARKFSRLMTEKSMSTYGRDYVIATGGGPGVMEAGNRGAADAGGASIGLNIVLPHEQAPNEYVTPGLCFNFHYFAIRKMHFLMRARAICVFPGGFGTLDETFEALTLIQTDRMTKVPFLLFGEAFWRSIINWEALSEAGTISAEDLDLFRFVETADEAMEIIENWPEA
;
A
#
# COMPACT_ATOMS: atom_id res chain seq x y z
N MET A 1 13.23 -19.96 2.82
CA MET A 1 14.59 -20.20 2.28
C MET A 1 15.41 -20.84 3.41
N LYS A 2 15.93 -22.06 3.25
CA LYS A 2 16.86 -22.64 4.25
C LYS A 2 18.19 -21.93 4.07
N ASP A 3 18.42 -20.90 4.86
CA ASP A 3 19.72 -20.25 4.95
C ASP A 3 20.63 -21.17 5.78
N ASP A 4 21.29 -22.11 5.11
CA ASP A 4 22.33 -22.99 5.64
C ASP A 4 23.63 -22.21 5.93
N ARG A 5 23.51 -21.01 6.50
CA ARG A 5 24.63 -20.39 7.19
C ARG A 5 24.80 -21.16 8.50
N LEU A 6 25.86 -21.97 8.56
CA LEU A 6 26.40 -22.57 9.77
C LEU A 6 26.77 -21.44 10.76
N SER A 7 25.77 -20.85 11.40
CA SER A 7 25.97 -19.88 12.47
C SER A 7 26.73 -20.59 13.59
N GLN A 8 27.90 -20.05 13.94
CA GLN A 8 28.66 -20.52 15.10
C GLN A 8 27.94 -20.19 16.42
N PHE A 9 26.99 -19.25 16.38
CA PHE A 9 26.16 -18.87 17.52
C PHE A 9 24.80 -19.57 17.45
N ARG A 10 24.24 -19.90 18.63
CA ARG A 10 22.90 -20.48 18.76
C ARG A 10 21.84 -19.53 18.18
N ASP A 11 20.77 -20.10 17.67
CA ASP A 11 19.65 -19.35 17.10
C ASP A 11 18.70 -18.82 18.20
N ALA A 12 18.04 -17.71 17.90
CA ALA A 12 17.13 -17.04 18.84
C ALA A 12 15.90 -17.89 19.22
N HIS A 13 15.45 -18.81 18.35
CA HIS A 13 14.31 -19.68 18.66
C HIS A 13 14.69 -20.71 19.72
N SER A 14 15.87 -21.32 19.59
CA SER A 14 16.42 -22.26 20.59
C SER A 14 16.56 -21.63 21.97
N ASP A 15 17.08 -20.40 22.05
CA ASP A 15 17.23 -19.71 23.33
C ASP A 15 15.87 -19.34 23.95
N ARG A 16 14.89 -18.93 23.14
CA ARG A 16 13.50 -18.71 23.61
C ARG A 16 12.91 -19.99 24.21
N SER A 17 12.97 -21.11 23.50
CA SER A 17 12.47 -22.40 24.02
C SER A 17 13.23 -22.86 25.25
N THR A 18 14.54 -22.61 25.34
CA THR A 18 15.34 -22.96 26.53
C THR A 18 14.91 -22.12 27.74
N ALA A 19 14.67 -20.82 27.56
CA ALA A 19 14.25 -19.91 28.63
C ALA A 19 12.87 -20.26 29.20
N GLU A 20 11.98 -20.88 28.42
CA GLU A 20 10.66 -21.35 28.87
C GLU A 20 10.72 -22.62 29.74
N GLN A 21 11.84 -23.36 29.72
CA GLN A 21 12.00 -24.66 30.42
C GLN A 21 12.75 -24.56 31.75
N VAL A 22 13.16 -23.37 32.17
CA VAL A 22 13.89 -23.17 33.44
C VAL A 22 12.95 -23.33 34.65
N PRO A 23 13.47 -23.69 35.84
CA PRO A 23 12.65 -23.79 37.04
C PRO A 23 11.87 -22.50 37.36
N ASP A 24 10.63 -22.64 37.81
CA ASP A 24 9.79 -21.52 38.23
C ASP A 24 10.27 -20.97 39.58
N THR A 25 10.74 -19.72 39.56
CA THR A 25 11.27 -18.99 40.71
C THR A 25 10.75 -17.55 40.70
N ALA A 26 10.97 -16.80 41.77
CA ALA A 26 10.64 -15.37 41.77
C ALA A 26 11.43 -14.60 40.70
N GLN A 27 12.67 -15.01 40.42
CA GLN A 27 13.56 -14.38 39.45
C GLN A 27 13.12 -14.70 38.02
N THR A 28 12.82 -15.96 37.72
CA THR A 28 12.44 -16.39 36.36
C THR A 28 11.06 -15.86 35.91
N ARG A 29 10.22 -15.44 36.87
CA ARG A 29 8.96 -14.73 36.60
C ARG A 29 9.09 -13.21 36.48
N ALA A 30 10.22 -12.63 36.89
CA ALA A 30 10.40 -11.18 36.86
C ALA A 30 10.53 -10.69 35.41
N PRO A 31 9.92 -9.53 35.04
CA PRO A 31 10.05 -8.98 33.69
C PRO A 31 11.51 -8.79 33.25
N ALA A 32 12.39 -8.39 34.18
CA ALA A 32 13.82 -8.18 33.91
C ALA A 32 14.59 -9.46 33.50
N TYR A 33 14.03 -10.65 33.73
CA TYR A 33 14.63 -11.93 33.31
C TYR A 33 14.23 -12.34 31.88
N ARG A 34 13.18 -11.74 31.32
CA ARG A 34 12.70 -12.07 29.97
C ARG A 34 13.76 -11.70 28.93
N LEU A 35 13.87 -12.51 27.87
CA LEU A 35 14.74 -12.20 26.74
C LEU A 35 14.22 -10.95 26.03
N ALA A 36 15.07 -9.94 25.85
CA ALA A 36 14.67 -8.63 25.31
C ALA A 36 13.98 -8.70 23.93
N PHE A 37 14.40 -9.63 23.06
CA PHE A 37 13.81 -9.80 21.72
C PHE A 37 12.47 -10.58 21.73
N ALA A 38 12.06 -11.12 22.87
CA ALA A 38 10.83 -11.87 23.07
C ALA A 38 9.97 -11.28 24.21
N ASP A 39 10.28 -10.07 24.68
CA ASP A 39 9.54 -9.35 25.71
C ASP A 39 8.71 -8.24 25.07
N ASP A 40 7.43 -8.52 24.82
CA ASP A 40 6.51 -7.60 24.16
C ASP A 40 6.33 -6.29 24.94
N ASP A 41 6.36 -6.35 26.28
CA ASP A 41 6.26 -5.16 27.13
C ASP A 41 7.48 -4.24 26.94
N PHE A 42 8.68 -4.83 26.89
CA PHE A 42 9.93 -4.10 26.62
C PHE A 42 9.94 -3.53 25.19
N LEU A 43 9.54 -4.34 24.20
CA LEU A 43 9.44 -3.94 22.81
C LEU A 43 8.39 -2.87 22.55
N CYS A 44 7.41 -2.67 23.43
CA CYS A 44 6.39 -1.61 23.34
C CYS A 44 6.82 -0.28 23.98
N ARG A 45 7.93 -0.23 24.71
CA ARG A 45 8.41 1.00 25.37
C ARG A 45 8.73 2.12 24.38
N ASP A 46 8.55 3.38 24.79
CA ASP A 46 8.78 4.53 23.90
C ASP A 46 10.22 4.61 23.36
N GLU A 47 11.21 4.22 24.16
CA GLU A 47 12.62 4.23 23.77
C GLU A 47 12.93 3.26 22.61
N LEU A 48 12.10 2.22 22.44
CA LEU A 48 12.25 1.23 21.37
C LEU A 48 11.45 1.55 20.10
N ARG A 49 10.87 2.75 20.01
CA ARG A 49 10.23 3.23 18.78
C ARG A 49 11.12 3.11 17.54
N PRO A 50 12.43 3.44 17.56
CA PRO A 50 13.31 3.26 16.40
C PRO A 50 13.42 1.80 15.95
N VAL A 51 13.43 0.85 16.89
CA VAL A 51 13.46 -0.59 16.59
C VAL A 51 12.15 -1.02 15.93
N ARG A 52 11.00 -0.57 16.45
CA ARG A 52 9.69 -0.87 15.83
C ARG A 52 9.55 -0.29 14.42
N LEU A 53 10.02 0.94 14.20
CA LEU A 53 10.09 1.55 12.87
C LEU A 53 10.95 0.72 11.92
N GLN A 54 12.12 0.25 12.38
CA GLN A 54 12.99 -0.63 11.59
C GLN A 54 12.29 -1.96 11.24
N LEU A 55 11.56 -2.57 12.17
CA LEU A 55 10.81 -3.80 11.91
C LEU A 55 9.71 -3.59 10.87
N GLU A 56 8.98 -2.48 10.92
CA GLU A 56 7.97 -2.15 9.91
C GLU A 56 8.55 -1.83 8.53
N LEU A 57 9.78 -1.32 8.48
CA LEU A 57 10.49 -1.16 7.21
C LEU A 57 10.95 -2.52 6.65
N LEU A 58 11.59 -3.35 7.48
CA LEU A 58 12.24 -4.58 7.05
C LEU A 58 11.26 -5.71 6.73
N LYS A 59 10.24 -5.94 7.55
CA LYS A 59 9.37 -7.12 7.40
C LYS A 59 8.68 -7.17 6.03
N PRO A 60 8.01 -6.11 5.54
CA PRO A 60 7.41 -6.15 4.21
C PRO A 60 8.47 -6.23 3.11
N GLU A 61 9.57 -5.48 3.19
CA GLU A 61 10.64 -5.53 2.19
C GLU A 61 11.24 -6.93 2.04
N MET A 62 11.54 -7.61 3.15
CA MET A 62 12.07 -8.97 3.13
C MET A 62 11.08 -9.94 2.48
N ILE A 63 9.80 -9.87 2.84
CA ILE A 63 8.76 -10.75 2.29
C ILE A 63 8.52 -10.46 0.80
N LEU A 64 8.47 -9.19 0.39
CA LEU A 64 8.32 -8.81 -1.02
C LEU A 64 9.52 -9.31 -1.85
N ASN A 65 10.74 -9.19 -1.33
CA ASN A 65 11.95 -9.71 -1.97
C ASN A 65 11.93 -11.24 -2.08
N GLU A 66 11.55 -11.96 -1.02
CA GLU A 66 11.40 -13.43 -1.03
C GLU A 66 10.36 -13.91 -2.05
N ARG A 67 9.30 -13.11 -2.25
CA ARG A 67 8.25 -13.35 -3.25
C ARG A 67 8.65 -12.89 -4.66
N GLY A 68 9.83 -12.28 -4.81
CA GLY A 68 10.37 -11.84 -6.09
C GLY A 68 9.70 -10.61 -6.68
N ILE A 69 8.91 -9.87 -5.90
CA ILE A 69 8.17 -8.68 -6.35
C ILE A 69 9.16 -7.54 -6.59
N GLN A 70 9.30 -7.12 -7.84
CA GLN A 70 10.23 -6.08 -8.28
C GLN A 70 9.55 -4.71 -8.35
N SER A 71 8.29 -4.66 -8.78
CA SER A 71 7.55 -3.41 -8.92
C SER A 71 6.06 -3.57 -8.66
N THR A 72 5.43 -2.45 -8.32
CA THR A 72 4.01 -2.37 -7.98
C THR A 72 3.27 -1.33 -8.83
N VAL A 73 1.97 -1.53 -8.99
CA VAL A 73 1.03 -0.47 -9.36
C VAL A 73 0.18 -0.14 -8.14
N VAL A 74 0.29 1.10 -7.69
CA VAL A 74 -0.37 1.56 -6.48
C VAL A 74 -1.75 2.09 -6.80
N LEU A 75 -2.77 1.61 -6.09
CA LEU A 75 -4.13 2.10 -6.19
C LEU A 75 -4.54 2.81 -4.89
N PHE A 76 -4.83 4.10 -5.01
CA PHE A 76 -5.46 4.89 -3.97
C PHE A 76 -6.91 5.20 -4.33
N GLY A 77 -7.79 5.30 -3.33
CA GLY A 77 -9.18 5.70 -3.55
C GLY A 77 -10.06 5.55 -2.33
N GLY A 78 -11.33 5.94 -2.49
CA GLY A 78 -12.29 5.98 -1.41
C GLY A 78 -12.65 4.60 -0.85
N ALA A 79 -12.36 4.38 0.44
CA ALA A 79 -12.79 3.18 1.18
C ALA A 79 -14.31 3.03 1.32
N ARG A 80 -15.08 4.08 0.98
CA ARG A 80 -16.54 4.13 1.13
C ARG A 80 -17.30 3.94 -0.18
N ILE A 81 -16.60 3.86 -1.31
CA ILE A 81 -17.23 3.66 -2.61
C ILE A 81 -17.77 2.23 -2.63
N PRO A 82 -19.09 2.02 -2.78
CA PRO A 82 -19.66 0.68 -2.75
C PRO A 82 -19.38 -0.06 -4.06
N GLU A 83 -19.36 -1.39 -3.99
CA GLU A 83 -19.52 -2.24 -5.17
C GLU A 83 -20.85 -1.88 -5.88
N PRO A 84 -20.93 -1.91 -7.22
CA PRO A 84 -22.14 -1.50 -7.95
C PRO A 84 -23.42 -2.26 -7.55
N THR A 85 -23.31 -3.54 -7.18
CA THR A 85 -24.41 -4.36 -6.66
C THR A 85 -24.98 -3.82 -5.35
N HIS A 86 -24.17 -3.07 -4.60
CA HIS A 86 -24.52 -2.43 -3.35
C HIS A 86 -24.68 -0.91 -3.49
N LYS A 87 -24.79 -0.38 -4.71
CA LYS A 87 -24.92 1.06 -4.99
C LYS A 87 -26.03 1.73 -4.17
N ASP A 88 -27.16 1.06 -3.98
CA ASP A 88 -28.32 1.58 -3.25
C ASP A 88 -28.10 1.70 -1.74
N THR A 89 -27.04 1.08 -1.21
CA THR A 89 -26.65 1.22 0.21
C THR A 89 -25.82 2.48 0.48
N ALA A 90 -25.45 3.22 -0.57
CA ALA A 90 -24.65 4.43 -0.44
C ALA A 90 -25.38 5.51 0.38
N ARG A 91 -24.62 6.18 1.25
CA ARG A 91 -25.16 7.25 2.12
C ARG A 91 -25.66 8.48 1.36
N THR A 92 -25.16 8.70 0.15
CA THR A 92 -25.53 9.84 -0.69
C THR A 92 -25.60 9.42 -2.15
N LYS A 93 -26.41 10.12 -2.95
CA LYS A 93 -26.48 9.90 -4.40
C LYS A 93 -25.10 10.07 -5.06
N THR A 94 -24.34 11.10 -4.67
CA THR A 94 -23.00 11.33 -5.19
C THR A 94 -22.08 10.14 -4.92
N LEU A 95 -22.12 9.57 -3.72
CA LEU A 95 -21.32 8.38 -3.39
C LEU A 95 -21.79 7.15 -4.20
N ALA A 96 -23.10 7.00 -4.41
CA ALA A 96 -23.65 5.98 -5.26
C ALA A 96 -23.12 6.11 -6.70
N ASP A 97 -23.03 7.31 -7.23
CA ASP A 97 -22.55 7.56 -8.60
C ASP A 97 -21.05 7.31 -8.75
N LEU A 98 -20.28 7.40 -7.67
CA LEU A 98 -18.87 6.98 -7.64
C LEU A 98 -18.67 5.46 -7.74
N SER A 99 -19.72 4.63 -7.56
CA SER A 99 -19.60 3.16 -7.67
C SER A 99 -19.03 2.69 -9.01
N ARG A 100 -19.20 3.45 -10.09
CA ARG A 100 -18.56 3.16 -11.39
C ARG A 100 -17.04 3.02 -11.30
N TYR A 101 -16.39 3.76 -10.39
CA TYR A 101 -14.95 3.68 -10.19
C TYR A 101 -14.51 2.40 -9.48
N TYR A 102 -15.42 1.70 -8.80
CA TYR A 102 -15.15 0.34 -8.32
C TYR A 102 -14.92 -0.59 -9.51
N ASP A 103 -15.81 -0.58 -10.51
CA ASP A 103 -15.66 -1.42 -11.71
C ASP A 103 -14.43 -1.05 -12.53
N GLU A 104 -14.16 0.25 -12.71
CA GLU A 104 -12.95 0.70 -13.40
C GLU A 104 -11.68 0.30 -12.66
N ALA A 105 -11.63 0.42 -11.33
CA ALA A 105 -10.48 -0.03 -10.54
C ALA A 105 -10.27 -1.55 -10.64
N ARG A 106 -11.35 -2.32 -10.60
CA ARG A 106 -11.32 -3.78 -10.76
C ARG A 106 -10.84 -4.17 -12.17
N LYS A 107 -11.39 -3.53 -13.21
CA LYS A 107 -11.00 -3.76 -14.60
C LYS A 107 -9.53 -3.40 -14.84
N PHE A 108 -9.09 -2.21 -14.39
CA PHE A 108 -7.72 -1.75 -14.49
C PHE A 108 -6.75 -2.73 -13.81
N SER A 109 -7.07 -3.12 -12.58
CA SER A 109 -6.27 -4.08 -11.83
C SER A 109 -6.16 -5.45 -12.53
N ARG A 110 -7.26 -5.95 -13.10
CA ARG A 110 -7.25 -7.18 -13.91
C ARG A 110 -6.30 -7.06 -15.10
N LEU A 111 -6.40 -5.99 -15.88
CA LEU A 111 -5.54 -5.75 -17.06
C LEU A 111 -4.05 -5.63 -16.69
N MET A 112 -3.74 -4.84 -15.65
CA MET A 112 -2.38 -4.71 -15.14
C MET A 112 -1.83 -6.04 -14.62
N THR A 113 -2.67 -6.86 -14.00
CA THR A 113 -2.29 -8.18 -13.52
C THR A 113 -2.04 -9.15 -14.68
N GLU A 114 -2.88 -9.16 -15.71
CA GLU A 114 -2.64 -9.92 -16.94
C GLU A 114 -1.30 -9.55 -17.59
N LYS A 115 -0.94 -8.26 -17.58
CA LYS A 115 0.39 -7.78 -18.00
C LYS A 115 1.50 -8.28 -17.06
N SER A 116 1.30 -8.18 -15.75
CA SER A 116 2.22 -8.65 -14.71
C SER A 116 2.54 -10.15 -14.84
N MET A 117 1.58 -10.95 -15.30
CA MET A 117 1.79 -12.39 -15.52
C MET A 117 2.85 -12.71 -16.59
N SER A 118 3.15 -11.77 -17.50
CA SER A 118 4.28 -11.92 -18.44
C SER A 118 5.64 -11.99 -17.74
N THR A 119 5.76 -11.43 -16.52
CA THR A 119 6.94 -11.51 -15.66
C THR A 119 6.71 -12.44 -14.47
N TYR A 120 5.77 -13.38 -14.59
CA TYR A 120 5.36 -14.32 -13.53
C TYR A 120 4.85 -13.63 -12.25
N GLY A 121 4.19 -12.47 -12.38
CA GLY A 121 3.66 -11.75 -11.22
C GLY A 121 4.74 -11.03 -10.42
N ARG A 122 5.86 -10.64 -11.05
CA ARG A 122 6.99 -9.97 -10.38
C ARG A 122 6.98 -8.46 -10.58
N ASP A 123 6.52 -7.98 -11.72
CA ASP A 123 6.42 -6.55 -12.03
C ASP A 123 4.97 -6.10 -12.09
N TYR A 124 4.71 -4.82 -11.82
CA TYR A 124 3.36 -4.24 -11.86
C TYR A 124 2.34 -4.94 -10.93
N VAL A 125 2.81 -5.49 -9.81
CA VAL A 125 1.94 -6.16 -8.83
C VAL A 125 1.03 -5.15 -8.16
N ILE A 126 -0.26 -5.43 -8.07
CA ILE A 126 -1.24 -4.50 -7.51
C ILE A 126 -1.00 -4.32 -6.02
N ALA A 127 -0.86 -3.06 -5.59
CA ALA A 127 -0.70 -2.69 -4.19
C ALA A 127 -1.78 -1.69 -3.76
N THR A 128 -2.48 -1.99 -2.68
CA THR A 128 -3.54 -1.14 -2.13
C THR A 128 -3.40 -1.01 -0.61
N GLY A 129 -4.23 -0.18 0.01
CA GLY A 129 -4.32 -0.09 1.47
C GLY A 129 -5.04 -1.26 2.15
N GLY A 130 -5.52 -2.25 1.39
CA GLY A 130 -6.15 -3.48 1.90
C GLY A 130 -7.53 -3.31 2.53
N GLY A 131 -8.14 -2.12 2.45
CA GLY A 131 -9.51 -1.85 2.92
C GLY A 131 -10.58 -2.15 1.87
N PRO A 132 -11.86 -1.80 2.15
CA PRO A 132 -12.97 -1.93 1.21
C PRO A 132 -12.95 -0.86 0.11
N GLY A 133 -13.96 -0.87 -0.76
CA GLY A 133 -14.16 0.10 -1.83
C GLY A 133 -13.12 -0.03 -2.94
N VAL A 134 -12.52 1.07 -3.38
CA VAL A 134 -11.53 1.04 -4.49
C VAL A 134 -10.36 0.11 -4.18
N MET A 135 -9.90 0.06 -2.93
CA MET A 135 -8.80 -0.82 -2.53
C MET A 135 -9.18 -2.29 -2.74
N GLU A 136 -10.37 -2.69 -2.30
CA GLU A 136 -10.90 -4.03 -2.53
C GLU A 136 -11.10 -4.31 -4.02
N ALA A 137 -11.66 -3.38 -4.79
CA ALA A 137 -11.80 -3.51 -6.24
C ALA A 137 -10.46 -3.80 -6.91
N GLY A 138 -9.41 -3.08 -6.49
CA GLY A 138 -8.04 -3.32 -6.91
C GLY A 138 -7.57 -4.73 -6.56
N ASN A 139 -7.65 -5.15 -5.29
CA ASN A 139 -7.21 -6.51 -4.91
C ASN A 139 -8.02 -7.61 -5.62
N ARG A 140 -9.33 -7.40 -5.79
CA ARG A 140 -10.24 -8.32 -6.48
C ARG A 140 -9.93 -8.45 -7.96
N GLY A 141 -9.65 -7.35 -8.66
CA GLY A 141 -9.28 -7.39 -10.07
C GLY A 141 -8.03 -8.23 -10.34
N ALA A 142 -7.05 -8.15 -9.44
CA ALA A 142 -5.85 -8.99 -9.51
C ALA A 142 -6.16 -10.46 -9.25
N ALA A 143 -7.02 -10.74 -8.25
CA ALA A 143 -7.47 -12.09 -7.96
C ALA A 143 -8.27 -12.70 -9.13
N ASP A 144 -9.12 -11.93 -9.82
CA ASP A 144 -9.86 -12.37 -11.00
C ASP A 144 -8.92 -12.79 -12.15
N ALA A 145 -7.76 -12.14 -12.29
CA ALA A 145 -6.72 -12.49 -13.24
C ALA A 145 -5.79 -13.64 -12.76
N GLY A 146 -6.02 -14.18 -11.57
CA GLY A 146 -5.21 -15.24 -10.97
C GLY A 146 -3.83 -14.80 -10.48
N GLY A 147 -3.59 -13.48 -10.36
CA GLY A 147 -2.33 -12.93 -9.87
C GLY A 147 -2.34 -12.63 -8.37
N ALA A 148 -1.18 -12.23 -7.86
CA ALA A 148 -1.04 -11.78 -6.48
C ALA A 148 -1.37 -10.28 -6.35
N SER A 149 -1.93 -9.90 -5.21
CA SER A 149 -2.09 -8.51 -4.79
C SER A 149 -1.61 -8.28 -3.36
N ILE A 150 -1.11 -7.08 -3.09
CA ILE A 150 -0.55 -6.62 -1.82
C ILE A 150 -1.59 -5.77 -1.08
N GLY A 151 -1.71 -6.00 0.22
CA GLY A 151 -2.47 -5.15 1.14
C GLY A 151 -1.55 -4.54 2.18
N LEU A 152 -1.42 -3.21 2.16
CA LEU A 152 -0.69 -2.44 3.16
C LEU A 152 -1.73 -1.85 4.13
N ASN A 153 -2.21 -2.64 5.07
CA ASN A 153 -3.21 -2.25 6.07
C ASN A 153 -2.60 -1.39 7.19
N ILE A 154 -3.43 -0.74 8.00
CA ILE A 154 -2.98 0.01 9.17
C ILE A 154 -3.97 -0.17 10.31
N VAL A 155 -3.46 -0.27 11.54
CA VAL A 155 -4.27 -0.36 12.75
C VAL A 155 -5.02 0.97 12.95
N LEU A 156 -6.35 0.89 13.03
CA LEU A 156 -7.24 2.04 13.28
C LEU A 156 -8.21 1.72 14.43
N PRO A 157 -8.72 2.73 15.17
CA PRO A 157 -9.63 2.52 16.31
C PRO A 157 -10.94 1.79 15.97
N HIS A 158 -11.38 1.89 14.72
CA HIS A 158 -12.52 1.17 14.17
C HIS A 158 -12.02 0.36 12.98
N GLU A 159 -11.36 -0.75 13.29
CA GLU A 159 -10.67 -1.56 12.29
C GLU A 159 -11.66 -2.28 11.38
N GLN A 160 -11.40 -2.21 10.08
CA GLN A 160 -12.01 -3.11 9.10
C GLN A 160 -11.00 -4.24 8.88
N ALA A 161 -11.45 -5.48 8.93
CA ALA A 161 -10.64 -6.61 8.50
C ALA A 161 -10.11 -6.32 7.08
N PRO A 162 -8.87 -6.74 6.75
CA PRO A 162 -8.39 -6.67 5.38
C PRO A 162 -9.40 -7.31 4.43
N ASN A 163 -9.57 -6.73 3.24
CA ASN A 163 -10.46 -7.34 2.27
C ASN A 163 -9.97 -8.74 1.88
N GLU A 164 -10.90 -9.64 1.56
CA GLU A 164 -10.62 -11.07 1.37
C GLU A 164 -9.85 -11.39 0.07
N TYR A 165 -9.62 -10.40 -0.79
CA TYR A 165 -8.93 -10.55 -2.07
C TYR A 165 -7.43 -10.22 -1.99
N VAL A 166 -6.95 -9.70 -0.85
CA VAL A 166 -5.51 -9.56 -0.60
C VAL A 166 -4.87 -10.95 -0.52
N THR A 167 -3.71 -11.13 -1.16
CA THR A 167 -2.97 -12.39 -1.03
C THR A 167 -2.56 -12.59 0.43
N PRO A 168 -2.91 -13.70 1.10
CA PRO A 168 -2.65 -13.86 2.54
C PRO A 168 -1.18 -13.66 2.95
N GLY A 169 -0.23 -14.08 2.10
CA GLY A 169 1.21 -13.90 2.33
C GLY A 169 1.77 -12.52 2.00
N LEU A 170 0.94 -11.60 1.51
CA LEU A 170 1.27 -10.21 1.16
C LEU A 170 0.32 -9.21 1.85
N CYS A 171 -0.31 -9.64 2.95
CA CYS A 171 -1.16 -8.80 3.78
C CYS A 171 -0.34 -8.30 4.98
N PHE A 172 0.05 -7.03 4.95
CA PHE A 172 0.88 -6.38 5.96
C PHE A 172 0.02 -5.45 6.81
N ASN A 173 0.21 -5.45 8.13
CA ASN A 173 -0.47 -4.52 9.03
C ASN A 173 0.56 -3.60 9.69
N PHE A 174 0.42 -2.30 9.47
CA PHE A 174 1.32 -1.27 9.96
C PHE A 174 0.76 -0.60 11.22
N HIS A 175 1.63 -0.06 12.07
CA HIS A 175 1.25 0.88 13.11
C HIS A 175 1.65 2.31 12.73
N TYR A 176 2.75 2.51 11.99
CA TYR A 176 3.23 3.84 11.61
C TYR A 176 2.82 4.22 10.18
N PHE A 177 2.02 5.28 10.04
CA PHE A 177 1.61 5.83 8.74
C PHE A 177 2.81 6.13 7.82
N ALA A 178 3.86 6.76 8.34
CA ALA A 178 5.02 7.15 7.52
C ALA A 178 5.70 5.96 6.85
N ILE A 179 5.84 4.83 7.56
CA ILE A 179 6.48 3.63 7.00
C ILE A 179 5.57 2.98 5.97
N ARG A 180 4.26 2.91 6.26
CA ARG A 180 3.26 2.42 5.30
C ARG A 180 3.28 3.22 3.99
N LYS A 181 3.31 4.55 4.08
CA LYS A 181 3.37 5.47 2.95
C LYS A 181 4.64 5.26 2.12
N MET A 182 5.77 5.11 2.78
CA MET A 182 7.04 4.76 2.14
C MET A 182 6.92 3.45 1.33
N HIS A 183 6.32 2.39 1.89
CA HIS A 183 6.14 1.11 1.19
C HIS A 183 5.23 1.17 -0.04
N PHE A 184 4.27 2.09 -0.11
CA PHE A 184 3.53 2.31 -1.35
C PHE A 184 4.48 2.75 -2.47
N LEU A 185 5.40 3.65 -2.19
CA LEU A 185 6.18 4.36 -3.20
C LEU A 185 7.50 3.68 -3.56
N MET A 186 8.12 2.93 -2.62
CA MET A 186 9.42 2.29 -2.80
C MET A 186 9.53 1.39 -4.05
N ARG A 187 8.42 0.78 -4.47
CA ARG A 187 8.36 -0.13 -5.63
C ARG A 187 7.39 0.35 -6.72
N ALA A 188 6.80 1.53 -6.56
CA ALA A 188 5.78 2.04 -7.46
C ALA A 188 6.38 2.28 -8.86
N ARG A 189 5.82 1.59 -9.86
CA ARG A 189 6.03 1.88 -11.29
C ARG A 189 4.91 2.71 -11.89
N ALA A 190 3.77 2.79 -11.22
CA ALA A 190 2.67 3.68 -11.56
C ALA A 190 1.82 3.91 -10.29
N ILE A 191 1.21 5.10 -10.22
CA ILE A 191 0.31 5.50 -9.14
C ILE A 191 -1.02 5.88 -9.78
N CYS A 192 -2.09 5.19 -9.38
CA CYS A 192 -3.44 5.37 -9.88
C CYS A 192 -4.35 5.80 -8.74
N VAL A 193 -4.92 7.00 -8.86
CA VAL A 193 -5.70 7.64 -7.81
C VAL A 193 -7.14 7.77 -8.28
N PHE A 194 -8.03 7.03 -7.64
CA PHE A 194 -9.47 7.10 -7.84
C PHE A 194 -10.10 8.10 -6.86
N PRO A 195 -11.34 8.55 -7.10
CA PRO A 195 -12.04 9.45 -6.20
C PRO A 195 -12.06 8.94 -4.75
N GLY A 196 -11.81 9.85 -3.82
CA GLY A 196 -11.61 9.49 -2.43
C GLY A 196 -11.68 10.66 -1.46
N GLY A 197 -11.38 10.38 -0.19
CA GLY A 197 -11.42 11.36 0.89
C GLY A 197 -10.02 11.80 1.34
N PHE A 198 -9.89 12.19 2.60
CA PHE A 198 -8.62 12.68 3.16
C PHE A 198 -7.45 11.72 3.01
N GLY A 199 -7.64 10.41 3.23
CA GLY A 199 -6.53 9.46 3.04
C GLY A 199 -6.04 9.43 1.59
N THR A 200 -6.94 9.50 0.61
CA THR A 200 -6.58 9.56 -0.81
C THR A 200 -5.86 10.87 -1.14
N LEU A 201 -6.34 12.00 -0.62
CA LEU A 201 -5.71 13.31 -0.83
C LEU A 201 -4.32 13.38 -0.19
N ASP A 202 -4.16 12.85 1.02
CA ASP A 202 -2.87 12.75 1.73
C ASP A 202 -1.84 12.01 0.88
N GLU A 203 -2.17 10.82 0.38
CA GLU A 203 -1.26 10.07 -0.50
C GLU A 203 -1.02 10.76 -1.86
N THR A 204 -2.03 11.45 -2.38
CA THR A 204 -1.92 12.19 -3.63
C THR A 204 -0.89 13.31 -3.53
N PHE A 205 -1.02 14.17 -2.51
CA PHE A 205 -0.10 15.28 -2.32
C PHE A 205 1.29 14.82 -1.88
N GLU A 206 1.40 13.78 -1.05
CA GLU A 206 2.71 13.24 -0.66
C GLU A 206 3.50 12.75 -1.88
N ALA A 207 2.88 11.93 -2.72
CA ALA A 207 3.55 11.41 -3.90
C ALA A 207 3.88 12.51 -4.92
N LEU A 208 2.97 13.46 -5.17
CA LEU A 208 3.26 14.60 -6.04
C LEU A 208 4.42 15.45 -5.51
N THR A 209 4.46 15.73 -4.20
CA THR A 209 5.58 16.48 -3.58
C THR A 209 6.90 15.72 -3.70
N LEU A 210 6.91 14.39 -3.52
CA LEU A 210 8.13 13.59 -3.67
C LEU A 210 8.66 13.58 -5.11
N ILE A 211 7.77 13.53 -6.10
CA ILE A 211 8.12 13.61 -7.52
C ILE A 211 8.59 15.02 -7.88
N GLN A 212 7.86 16.06 -7.45
CA GLN A 212 8.19 17.48 -7.68
C GLN A 212 9.59 17.83 -7.15
N THR A 213 9.97 17.26 -6.00
CA THR A 213 11.25 17.54 -5.33
C THR A 213 12.39 16.61 -5.76
N ASP A 214 12.19 15.79 -6.79
CA ASP A 214 13.13 14.77 -7.28
C ASP A 214 13.61 13.79 -6.18
N ARG A 215 12.81 13.61 -5.12
CA ARG A 215 13.02 12.61 -4.07
C ARG A 215 12.52 11.23 -4.48
N MET A 216 11.71 11.18 -5.55
CA MET A 216 11.21 9.99 -6.21
C MET A 216 11.28 10.19 -7.73
N THR A 217 11.64 9.15 -8.47
CA THR A 217 11.61 9.17 -9.94
C THR A 217 10.20 9.41 -10.46
N LYS A 218 10.08 10.13 -11.57
CA LYS A 218 8.79 10.35 -12.25
C LYS A 218 8.23 9.03 -12.76
N VAL A 219 7.03 8.70 -12.32
CA VAL A 219 6.24 7.54 -12.77
C VAL A 219 4.87 8.02 -13.27
N PRO A 220 4.14 7.25 -14.09
CA PRO A 220 2.76 7.55 -14.41
C PRO A 220 1.95 7.83 -13.15
N PHE A 221 1.44 9.06 -13.04
CA PHE A 221 0.57 9.49 -11.96
C PHE A 221 -0.80 9.81 -12.54
N LEU A 222 -1.76 8.91 -12.34
CA LEU A 222 -3.04 8.92 -13.06
C LEU A 222 -4.19 9.22 -12.11
N LEU A 223 -4.90 10.31 -12.38
CA LEU A 223 -6.09 10.73 -11.65
C LEU A 223 -7.34 10.26 -12.40
N PHE A 224 -8.03 9.25 -11.87
CA PHE A 224 -9.26 8.75 -12.46
C PHE A 224 -10.43 9.70 -12.19
N GLY A 225 -11.15 10.10 -13.24
CA GLY A 225 -12.36 10.90 -13.14
C GLY A 225 -12.11 12.40 -12.99
N GLU A 226 -11.74 13.07 -14.08
CA GLU A 226 -11.33 14.48 -14.09
C GLU A 226 -12.35 15.40 -13.42
N ALA A 227 -13.65 15.19 -13.72
CA ALA A 227 -14.73 16.00 -13.17
C ALA A 227 -14.78 15.98 -11.63
N PHE A 228 -14.43 14.85 -11.00
CA PHE A 228 -14.36 14.77 -9.54
C PHE A 228 -13.22 15.65 -9.02
N TRP A 229 -12.02 15.48 -9.55
CA TRP A 229 -10.82 16.19 -9.10
C TRP A 229 -10.93 17.70 -9.28
N ARG A 230 -11.41 18.17 -10.45
CA ARG A 230 -11.62 19.60 -10.71
C ARG A 230 -12.71 20.22 -9.84
N SER A 231 -13.64 19.43 -9.33
CA SER A 231 -14.67 19.92 -8.41
C SER A 231 -14.14 20.19 -7.00
N ILE A 232 -13.01 19.58 -6.61
CA ILE A 232 -12.44 19.68 -5.25
C ILE A 232 -11.11 20.42 -5.19
N ILE A 233 -10.35 20.46 -6.28
CA ILE A 233 -9.05 21.13 -6.38
C ILE A 233 -9.01 21.94 -7.67
N ASN A 234 -8.65 23.21 -7.54
CA ASN A 234 -8.30 24.07 -8.66
C ASN A 234 -6.76 24.11 -8.76
N TRP A 235 -6.21 23.28 -9.65
CA TRP A 235 -4.76 23.11 -9.81
C TRP A 235 -4.12 24.33 -10.44
N GLU A 236 -4.81 24.94 -11.41
CA GLU A 236 -4.38 26.16 -12.08
C GLU A 236 -4.25 27.32 -11.09
N ALA A 237 -5.17 27.44 -10.13
CA ALA A 237 -5.07 28.44 -9.08
C ALA A 237 -3.82 28.27 -8.19
N LEU A 238 -3.32 27.04 -7.97
CA LEU A 238 -2.08 26.81 -7.23
C LEU A 238 -0.86 27.34 -8.00
N SER A 239 -0.86 27.13 -9.32
CA SER A 239 0.17 27.64 -10.23
C SER A 239 0.09 29.16 -10.37
N GLU A 240 -1.10 29.72 -10.56
CA GLU A 240 -1.33 31.17 -10.67
C GLU A 240 -0.95 31.90 -9.38
N ALA A 241 -1.18 31.29 -8.21
CA ALA A 241 -0.75 31.81 -6.92
C ALA A 241 0.77 31.70 -6.70
N GLY A 242 1.51 31.02 -7.58
CA GLY A 242 2.94 30.79 -7.46
C GLY A 242 3.33 29.82 -6.34
N THR A 243 2.40 28.98 -5.89
CA THR A 243 2.67 27.96 -4.85
C THR A 243 3.23 26.65 -5.43
N ILE A 244 3.05 26.45 -6.73
CA ILE A 244 3.70 25.44 -7.58
C ILE A 244 4.11 26.10 -8.90
N SER A 245 5.00 25.46 -9.66
CA SER A 245 5.35 25.88 -11.02
C SER A 245 4.27 25.45 -12.02
N ALA A 246 4.26 26.05 -13.21
CA ALA A 246 3.31 25.66 -14.26
C ALA A 246 3.59 24.23 -14.77
N GLU A 247 4.87 23.84 -14.78
CA GLU A 247 5.35 22.52 -15.16
C GLU A 247 4.94 21.43 -14.16
N ASP A 248 4.62 21.79 -12.91
CA ASP A 248 4.12 20.83 -11.92
C ASP A 248 2.73 20.28 -12.27
N LEU A 249 1.99 20.98 -13.14
CA LEU A 249 0.71 20.49 -13.67
C LEU A 249 0.90 19.32 -14.65
N ASP A 250 2.12 19.11 -15.18
CA ASP A 250 2.45 17.96 -16.04
C ASP A 250 2.82 16.70 -15.24
N LEU A 251 2.89 16.79 -13.90
CA LEU A 251 3.23 15.66 -13.03
C LEU A 251 2.17 14.57 -13.00
N PHE A 252 0.93 14.90 -13.34
CA PHE A 252 -0.19 13.95 -13.36
C PHE A 252 -0.98 14.05 -14.66
N ARG A 253 -1.76 13.00 -14.95
CA ARG A 253 -2.70 12.98 -16.08
C ARG A 253 -4.07 12.54 -15.59
N PHE A 254 -5.12 13.15 -16.12
CA PHE A 254 -6.47 12.65 -15.94
C PHE A 254 -6.73 11.48 -16.88
N VAL A 255 -7.51 10.51 -16.41
CA VAL A 255 -7.98 9.37 -17.18
C VAL A 255 -9.42 9.04 -16.80
N GLU A 256 -10.20 8.51 -17.73
CA GLU A 256 -11.59 8.12 -17.48
C GLU A 256 -11.77 6.60 -17.47
N THR A 257 -10.85 5.84 -18.07
CA THR A 257 -10.99 4.38 -18.23
C THR A 257 -9.71 3.61 -17.91
N ALA A 258 -9.90 2.35 -17.53
CA ALA A 258 -8.82 1.40 -17.35
C ALA A 258 -7.92 1.24 -18.59
N ASP A 259 -8.50 1.26 -19.80
CA ASP A 259 -7.76 1.07 -21.05
C ASP A 259 -6.86 2.27 -21.36
N GLU A 260 -7.36 3.49 -21.14
CA GLU A 260 -6.57 4.72 -21.27
C GLU A 260 -5.39 4.75 -20.29
N ALA A 261 -5.63 4.36 -19.04
CA ALA A 261 -4.58 4.26 -18.03
C ALA A 261 -3.50 3.24 -18.42
N MET A 262 -3.89 2.08 -18.94
CA MET A 262 -2.97 1.08 -19.48
C MET A 262 -2.12 1.66 -20.62
N GLU A 263 -2.74 2.32 -21.59
CA GLU A 263 -2.04 2.91 -22.74
C GLU A 263 -0.99 3.93 -22.29
N ILE A 264 -1.31 4.79 -21.30
CA ILE A 264 -0.36 5.76 -20.76
C ILE A 264 0.81 5.07 -20.05
N ILE A 265 0.54 4.02 -19.24
CA ILE A 265 1.59 3.30 -18.52
C ILE A 265 2.53 2.57 -19.50
N GLU A 266 2.00 1.99 -20.57
CA GLU A 266 2.78 1.24 -21.55
C GLU A 266 3.66 2.13 -22.43
N ASN A 267 3.20 3.34 -22.72
CA ASN A 267 3.93 4.32 -23.53
C ASN A 267 4.64 5.37 -22.67
N TRP A 268 4.77 5.13 -21.36
CA TRP A 268 5.48 6.05 -20.49
C TRP A 268 6.97 6.02 -20.82
N PRO A 269 7.62 7.18 -21.04
CA PRO A 269 9.06 7.21 -21.29
C PRO A 269 9.80 6.57 -20.12
N GLU A 270 10.62 5.55 -20.39
CA GLU A 270 11.55 5.05 -19.39
C GLU A 270 12.54 6.17 -19.04
N ALA A 271 12.70 6.41 -17.73
CA ALA A 271 13.64 7.38 -17.18
C ALA A 271 15.08 6.85 -17.21
#